data_AF-A0A9N9JG65-F1
#
_entry.id   AF-A0A9N9JG65-F1
#
_cell.length_a   1.000
_cell.length_b   1.000
_cell.length_c   1.000
_cell.angle_alpha   90.00
_cell.angle_beta   90.00
_cell.angle_gamma   90.00
#
_symmetry.space_group_name_H-M   'P 1'
#
loop_
_entity.id
_entity.type
_entity.pdbx_description
1 polymer ?
#
loop_
_entity_poly.entity_id
_entity_poly.type
_entity_poly.pdbx_seq_one_letter_code
_entity_poly.pdbx_strand_id
1 'polypeptide(L)'
;LKSYSFAEQITMLTKVLYKQRGNLELNPTHFKQMIEAADLRLQGLFDKLVKALVPDNRSAYNKVEARKTIVSLCYIMAGMRNKFVNNFKLEVGLFLSASGSTRNTIDTMNSIRFSAYYTTVNNFKRKLVNEHPLNIRKFLLEN
;
A
#
# COMPACT_ATOMS: atom_id res chain seq x y z
N LEU A 1 -29.01 -2.10 3.82
CA LEU A 1 -27.59 -2.53 3.81
C LEU A 1 -26.70 -1.31 3.64
N LYS A 2 -25.69 -1.14 4.49
CA LYS A 2 -24.74 -0.02 4.35
C LYS A 2 -23.89 -0.27 3.09
N SER A 3 -24.00 0.61 2.10
CA SER A 3 -23.16 0.56 0.90
C SER A 3 -21.82 1.21 1.22
N TYR A 4 -20.71 0.52 0.93
CA TYR A 4 -19.37 1.07 1.10
C TYR A 4 -18.88 1.64 -0.23
N SER A 5 -18.24 2.80 -0.17
CA SER A 5 -17.53 3.35 -1.32
C SER A 5 -16.36 2.45 -1.73
N PHE A 6 -15.94 2.55 -2.99
CA PHE A 6 -14.79 1.79 -3.49
C PHE A 6 -13.52 2.07 -2.65
N ALA A 7 -13.26 3.33 -2.28
CA ALA A 7 -12.11 3.70 -1.48
C ALA A 7 -12.11 3.07 -0.07
N GLU A 8 -13.29 2.95 0.56
CA GLU A 8 -13.43 2.26 1.84
C GLU A 8 -13.16 0.76 1.70
N GLN A 9 -13.67 0.13 0.64
CA GLN A 9 -13.43 -1.27 0.35
C GLN A 9 -11.95 -1.55 0.08
N ILE A 10 -11.26 -0.70 -0.69
CA ILE A 10 -9.80 -0.81 -0.89
C ILE A 10 -9.04 -0.60 0.42
N THR A 11 -9.51 0.28 1.29
CA THR A 11 -8.93 0.45 2.63
C THR A 11 -9.07 -0.81 3.49
N MET A 12 -10.22 -1.50 3.44
CA MET A 12 -10.45 -2.76 4.13
C MET A 12 -9.59 -3.88 3.54
N LEU A 13 -9.58 -4.02 2.21
CA LEU A 13 -8.76 -4.98 1.47
C LEU A 13 -7.28 -4.82 1.85
N THR A 14 -6.79 -3.58 1.90
CA THR A 14 -5.40 -3.29 2.28
C THR A 14 -5.06 -3.79 3.68
N LYS A 15 -5.99 -3.68 4.63
CA LYS A 15 -5.80 -4.19 6.01
C LYS A 15 -5.77 -5.72 6.03
N VAL A 16 -6.66 -6.38 5.30
CA VAL A 16 -6.70 -7.84 5.19
C VAL A 16 -5.40 -8.37 4.61
N LEU A 17 -5.00 -7.86 3.44
CA LEU A 17 -3.79 -8.31 2.75
C LEU A 17 -2.51 -7.99 3.53
N TYR A 18 -2.48 -6.89 4.30
CA TYR A 18 -1.35 -6.60 5.19
C TYR A 18 -1.21 -7.63 6.31
N LYS A 19 -2.31 -8.14 6.87
CA LYS A 19 -2.25 -9.19 7.91
C LYS A 19 -1.77 -10.53 7.35
N GLN A 20 -2.04 -10.81 6.08
CA GLN A 20 -1.61 -12.03 5.38
C GLN A 20 -0.27 -11.89 4.67
N ARG A 21 0.47 -10.80 4.91
CA ARG A 21 1.80 -10.58 4.33
C ARG A 21 2.69 -11.80 4.59
N GLY A 22 3.20 -12.41 3.52
CA GLY A 22 4.04 -13.61 3.57
C GLY A 22 3.45 -14.83 2.87
N ASN A 23 2.12 -14.96 2.82
CA ASN A 23 1.43 -16.06 2.12
C ASN A 23 0.53 -15.48 1.02
N LEU A 24 1.09 -15.32 -0.18
CA LEU A 24 0.34 -14.80 -1.32
C LEU A 24 -0.59 -15.87 -1.87
N GLU A 25 -1.90 -15.65 -1.72
CA GLU A 25 -2.90 -16.41 -2.45
C GLU A 25 -3.12 -15.78 -3.83
N LEU A 26 -2.81 -16.55 -4.88
CA LEU A 26 -2.88 -16.12 -6.28
C LEU A 26 -4.03 -16.81 -7.05
N ASN A 27 -4.61 -17.87 -6.49
CA ASN A 27 -5.79 -18.49 -7.06
C ASN A 27 -7.00 -17.55 -6.88
N PRO A 28 -7.69 -17.13 -7.95
CA PRO A 28 -8.79 -16.16 -7.84
C PRO A 28 -9.95 -16.60 -6.95
N THR A 29 -10.29 -17.90 -6.97
CA THR A 29 -11.40 -18.44 -6.18
C THR A 29 -11.04 -18.42 -4.70
N HIS A 30 -9.86 -18.92 -4.35
CA HIS A 30 -9.39 -18.92 -2.97
C HIS A 30 -9.14 -17.50 -2.46
N PHE A 31 -8.56 -16.63 -3.29
CA PHE A 31 -8.33 -15.23 -2.96
C PHE A 31 -9.65 -14.54 -2.59
N LYS A 32 -10.69 -14.71 -3.41
CA LYS A 32 -12.03 -14.19 -3.11
C LYS A 32 -12.53 -14.70 -1.76
N GLN A 33 -12.55 -16.02 -1.56
CA GLN A 33 -13.02 -16.63 -0.31
C GLN A 33 -12.24 -16.12 0.89
N MET A 34 -10.93 -16.01 0.76
CA MET A 34 -10.01 -15.53 1.78
C MET A 34 -10.31 -14.08 2.19
N ILE A 35 -10.49 -13.16 1.23
CA ILE A 35 -10.78 -11.76 1.56
C ILE A 35 -12.19 -11.58 2.15
N GLU A 36 -13.18 -12.33 1.65
CA GLU A 36 -14.57 -12.25 2.11
C GLU A 36 -14.75 -12.90 3.50
N ALA A 37 -14.02 -13.98 3.79
CA ALA A 37 -13.98 -14.60 5.12
C ALA A 37 -13.25 -13.73 6.14
N ALA A 38 -12.20 -13.01 5.72
CA ALA A 38 -11.46 -12.11 6.60
C ALA A 38 -12.25 -10.84 6.93
N ASP A 39 -13.09 -10.34 6.00
CA ASP A 39 -13.95 -9.19 6.22
C ASP A 39 -15.20 -9.26 5.32
N LEU A 40 -16.36 -9.54 5.94
CA LEU A 40 -17.66 -9.65 5.24
C LEU A 40 -18.01 -8.39 4.42
N ARG A 41 -17.44 -7.23 4.74
CA ARG A 41 -17.67 -5.98 3.99
C ARG A 41 -17.01 -5.96 2.61
N LEU A 42 -16.08 -6.90 2.38
CA LEU A 42 -15.44 -7.14 1.08
C LEU A 42 -16.27 -8.06 0.18
N GLN A 43 -17.40 -8.59 0.66
CA GLN A 43 -18.26 -9.45 -0.13
C GLN A 43 -18.65 -8.80 -1.45
N GLY A 44 -18.39 -9.52 -2.55
CA GLY A 44 -18.67 -9.09 -3.91
C GLY A 44 -17.72 -8.02 -4.48
N LEU A 45 -16.72 -7.55 -3.73
CA LEU A 45 -15.71 -6.62 -4.26
C LEU A 45 -14.96 -7.25 -5.45
N PHE A 46 -14.50 -8.48 -5.29
CA PHE A 46 -13.75 -9.17 -6.33
C PHE A 46 -14.60 -9.38 -7.59
N ASP A 47 -15.85 -9.81 -7.44
CA ASP A 47 -16.77 -9.98 -8.58
C ASP A 47 -17.05 -8.66 -9.30
N LYS A 48 -17.22 -7.55 -8.54
CA LYS A 48 -17.37 -6.20 -9.12
C LYS A 48 -16.16 -5.81 -9.95
N LEU A 49 -14.95 -6.06 -9.46
CA LEU A 49 -13.71 -5.79 -10.20
C LEU A 49 -13.61 -6.65 -11.46
N VAL A 50 -13.95 -7.94 -11.37
CA VAL A 50 -14.00 -8.84 -12.53
C VAL A 50 -15.00 -8.33 -13.57
N LYS A 51 -16.22 -7.99 -13.16
CA LYS A 51 -17.25 -7.49 -14.05
C LYS A 51 -16.87 -6.15 -14.71
N ALA A 52 -16.19 -5.27 -13.97
CA ALA A 52 -15.80 -3.96 -14.48
C ALA A 52 -14.60 -4.00 -15.44
N LEU A 53 -13.68 -4.94 -15.25
CA LEU A 53 -12.38 -4.94 -15.95
C LEU A 53 -12.22 -6.09 -16.96
N VAL A 54 -13.08 -7.11 -16.91
CA VAL A 54 -13.04 -8.24 -17.85
C VAL A 54 -14.19 -8.12 -18.85
N PRO A 55 -13.93 -7.89 -20.14
CA PRO A 55 -14.95 -7.87 -21.18
C PRO A 55 -15.70 -9.20 -21.32
N ASP A 56 -17.01 -9.12 -21.57
CA ASP A 56 -17.89 -10.30 -21.67
C ASP A 56 -17.56 -11.18 -22.89
N ASN A 57 -17.03 -10.58 -23.96
CA ASN A 57 -16.67 -11.23 -25.22
C ASN A 57 -15.37 -12.05 -25.19
N ARG A 58 -14.69 -12.15 -24.04
CA ARG A 58 -13.46 -12.95 -23.91
C ARG A 58 -13.77 -14.46 -23.91
N SER A 59 -12.86 -15.24 -24.50
CA SER A 59 -12.86 -16.70 -24.39
C SER A 59 -12.76 -17.17 -22.93
N ALA A 60 -13.21 -18.39 -22.64
CA ALA A 60 -13.18 -18.95 -21.29
C ALA A 60 -11.76 -18.98 -20.69
N TYR A 61 -10.76 -19.38 -21.49
CA TYR A 61 -9.35 -19.36 -21.08
C TYR A 61 -8.87 -17.95 -20.71
N ASN A 62 -9.18 -16.96 -21.55
CA ASN A 62 -8.80 -15.57 -21.32
C ASN A 62 -9.50 -14.96 -20.09
N LYS A 63 -10.69 -15.46 -19.72
CA LYS A 63 -11.41 -15.05 -18.50
C LYS A 63 -10.71 -15.56 -17.23
N VAL A 64 -10.16 -16.78 -17.24
CA VAL A 64 -9.39 -17.32 -16.10
C VAL A 64 -8.13 -16.50 -15.87
N GLU A 65 -7.39 -16.21 -16.95
CA GLU A 65 -6.15 -15.44 -16.83
C GLU A 65 -6.42 -13.99 -16.40
N ALA A 66 -7.48 -13.38 -16.93
CA ALA A 66 -7.90 -12.04 -16.51
C ALA A 66 -8.25 -11.97 -15.01
N ARG A 67 -8.86 -13.02 -14.45
CA ARG A 67 -9.14 -13.10 -13.02
C ARG A 67 -7.86 -13.15 -12.19
N LYS A 68 -6.81 -13.86 -12.61
CA LYS A 68 -5.50 -13.82 -11.94
C LYS A 68 -4.88 -12.43 -11.99
N THR A 69 -4.97 -11.74 -13.12
CA THR A 69 -4.51 -10.36 -13.23
C THR A 69 -5.22 -9.43 -12.25
N ILE A 70 -6.51 -9.65 -11.99
CA ILE A 70 -7.28 -8.86 -11.02
C ILE A 70 -6.83 -9.16 -9.58
N VAL A 71 -6.46 -10.40 -9.25
CA VAL A 71 -5.82 -10.71 -7.97
C VAL A 71 -4.53 -9.92 -7.81
N SER A 72 -3.65 -9.93 -8.82
CA SER A 72 -2.42 -9.13 -8.83
C SER A 72 -2.70 -7.63 -8.65
N LEU A 73 -3.73 -7.10 -9.33
CA LEU A 73 -4.15 -5.72 -9.19
C LEU A 73 -4.59 -5.39 -7.76
N CYS A 74 -5.29 -6.29 -7.08
CA CYS A 74 -5.68 -6.12 -5.68
C CYS A 74 -4.46 -5.96 -4.76
N TYR A 75 -3.44 -6.80 -4.94
CA TYR A 75 -2.18 -6.67 -4.20
C TYR A 75 -1.44 -5.37 -4.52
N ILE A 76 -1.41 -4.96 -5.80
CA ILE A 76 -0.80 -3.70 -6.23
C ILE A 76 -1.51 -2.51 -5.58
N MET A 77 -2.85 -2.46 -5.62
CA MET A 77 -3.62 -1.38 -4.99
C MET A 77 -3.37 -1.31 -3.48
N ALA A 78 -3.37 -2.45 -2.80
CA ALA A 78 -3.07 -2.51 -1.37
C ALA A 78 -1.63 -2.08 -1.06
N GLY A 79 -0.66 -2.54 -1.85
CA GLY A 79 0.75 -2.18 -1.75
C GLY A 79 0.99 -0.69 -1.97
N MET A 80 0.40 -0.12 -3.03
CA MET A 80 0.47 1.31 -3.34
C MET A 80 -0.12 2.15 -2.21
N ARG A 81 -1.30 1.77 -1.71
CA ARG A 81 -1.94 2.49 -0.59
C ARG A 81 -1.07 2.45 0.66
N ASN A 82 -0.51 1.29 1.01
CA ASN A 82 0.39 1.16 2.15
C ASN A 82 1.67 1.98 1.97
N LYS A 83 2.27 1.96 0.78
CA LYS A 83 3.44 2.78 0.44
C LYS A 83 3.13 4.27 0.58
N PHE A 84 2.00 4.73 0.03
CA PHE A 84 1.56 6.12 0.13
C PHE A 84 1.38 6.55 1.58
N VAL A 85 0.66 5.77 2.40
CA VAL A 85 0.45 6.08 3.82
C VAL A 85 1.76 6.16 4.59
N ASN A 86 2.71 5.25 4.32
CA ASN A 86 4.01 5.26 4.98
C ASN A 86 4.89 6.42 4.53
N ASN A 87 4.88 6.75 3.23
CA ASN A 87 5.60 7.92 2.70
C ASN A 87 5.04 9.22 3.29
N PHE A 88 3.71 9.38 3.33
CA PHE A 88 3.06 10.54 3.93
C PHE A 88 3.48 10.72 5.40
N LYS A 89 3.45 9.65 6.20
CA LYS A 89 3.93 9.69 7.59
C LYS A 89 5.39 10.13 7.70
N LEU A 90 6.23 9.66 6.79
CA LEU A 90 7.64 10.03 6.73
C LEU A 90 7.80 11.52 6.39
N GLU A 91 7.08 12.03 5.40
CA GLU A 91 7.08 13.45 5.03
C GLU A 91 6.65 14.34 6.19
N VAL A 92 5.55 14.00 6.87
CA VAL A 92 5.10 14.71 8.08
C VAL A 92 6.19 14.66 9.16
N GLY A 93 6.83 13.52 9.38
CA GLY A 93 7.93 13.40 10.35
C GLY A 93 9.17 14.23 9.99
N LEU A 94 9.53 14.29 8.71
CA LEU A 94 10.60 15.14 8.20
C LEU A 94 10.28 16.62 8.39
N PHE A 95 9.05 17.03 8.08
CA PHE A 95 8.56 18.39 8.29
C PHE A 95 8.60 18.79 9.77
N LEU A 96 8.08 17.94 10.67
CA LEU A 96 8.15 18.18 12.11
C LEU A 96 9.61 18.32 12.59
N SER A 97 10.50 17.44 12.11
CA SER A 97 11.91 17.52 12.46
C SER A 97 12.59 18.78 11.89
N ALA A 98 12.21 19.24 10.71
CA ALA A 98 12.75 20.47 10.10
C ALA A 98 12.24 21.75 10.77
N SER A 99 11.01 21.73 11.30
CA SER A 99 10.42 22.84 12.07
C SER A 99 10.93 22.96 13.51
N GLY A 100 11.94 22.16 13.89
CA GLY A 100 12.51 22.18 15.23
C GLY A 100 11.68 21.42 16.28
N SER A 101 10.71 20.60 15.86
CA SER A 101 9.93 19.77 16.80
C SER A 101 10.86 18.80 17.55
N THR A 102 10.61 18.67 18.85
CA THR A 102 11.39 17.75 19.69
C THR A 102 11.12 16.29 19.31
N ARG A 103 12.03 15.39 19.71
CA ARG A 103 11.83 13.94 19.59
C ARG A 103 10.50 13.50 20.22
N ASN A 104 10.19 13.99 21.42
CA ASN A 104 8.96 13.63 22.12
C ASN A 104 7.71 14.07 21.33
N THR A 105 7.75 15.25 20.70
CA THR A 105 6.65 15.73 19.85
C THR A 105 6.43 14.81 18.65
N ILE A 106 7.51 14.39 17.98
CA ILE A 106 7.43 13.49 16.81
C ILE A 106 6.92 12.11 17.23
N ASP A 107 7.45 11.55 18.32
CA ASP A 107 7.03 10.24 18.83
C ASP A 107 5.56 10.29 19.32
N THR A 108 5.10 11.42 19.86
CA THR A 108 3.68 11.65 20.18
C THR A 108 2.80 11.67 18.93
N MET A 109 3.22 12.38 17.87
CA MET A 109 2.49 12.37 16.59
C MET A 109 2.49 10.98 15.92
N ASN A 110 3.52 10.18 16.17
CA ASN A 110 3.54 8.78 15.73
C ASN A 110 2.57 7.90 16.51
N SER A 111 2.38 8.13 17.82
CA SER A 111 1.47 7.32 18.66
C SER A 111 0.01 7.39 18.18
N ILE A 112 -0.40 8.56 17.69
CA ILE A 112 -1.70 8.77 17.01
C ILE A 112 -1.69 8.38 15.52
N ARG A 113 -0.61 7.75 15.05
CA ARG A 113 -0.40 7.25 13.68
C ARG A 113 -0.37 8.33 12.60
N PHE A 114 -0.12 9.59 12.96
CA PHE A 114 -0.09 10.71 12.03
C PHE A 114 1.29 10.91 11.40
N SER A 115 2.36 10.69 12.17
CA SER A 115 3.76 10.84 11.73
C SER A 115 4.54 9.52 11.77
N ALA A 116 5.72 9.51 11.12
CA ALA A 116 6.73 8.49 11.32
C ALA A 116 7.43 8.67 12.67
N TYR A 117 7.95 7.58 13.23
CA TYR A 117 8.69 7.63 14.49
C TYR A 117 10.01 8.40 14.32
N TYR A 118 10.49 9.08 15.38
CA TYR A 118 11.67 9.92 15.28
C TYR A 118 12.90 9.17 14.73
N THR A 119 13.09 7.92 15.15
CA THR A 119 14.23 7.11 14.66
C THR A 119 14.13 6.81 13.16
N THR A 120 12.92 6.59 12.63
CA THR A 120 12.70 6.42 11.18
C THR A 120 13.09 7.68 10.42
N VAL A 121 12.67 8.85 10.90
CA VAL A 121 13.03 10.16 10.31
C VAL A 121 14.54 10.36 10.36
N ASN A 122 15.18 10.11 11.50
CA ASN A 122 16.61 10.30 11.66
C ASN A 122 17.44 9.31 10.81
N ASN A 123 16.98 8.06 10.69
CA ASN A 123 17.61 7.07 9.81
C ASN A 123 17.53 7.51 8.34
N PHE A 124 16.38 8.03 7.92
CA PHE A 124 16.20 8.55 6.57
C PHE A 124 17.12 9.74 6.28
N LYS A 125 17.21 10.71 7.20
CA LYS A 125 18.15 11.84 7.10
C LYS A 125 19.61 11.37 6.97
N ARG A 126 20.03 10.43 7.82
CA ARG A 126 21.38 9.85 7.76
C ARG A 126 21.64 9.15 6.43
N LYS A 127 20.66 8.39 5.92
CA LYS A 127 20.75 7.74 4.62
C LYS A 127 20.98 8.76 3.50
N LEU A 128 20.23 9.86 3.48
CA LEU A 128 20.41 10.94 2.51
C LEU A 128 21.82 11.55 2.57
N VAL A 129 22.33 11.83 3.77
CA VAL A 129 23.68 12.37 3.95
C VAL A 129 24.74 11.39 3.42
N ASN A 130 24.59 10.10 3.71
CA ASN A 130 25.54 9.08 3.27
C ASN A 130 25.49 8.85 1.74
N GLU A 131 24.32 8.99 1.12
CA GLU A 131 24.15 8.82 -0.33
C GLU A 131 24.58 10.06 -1.12
N HIS A 132 24.64 11.23 -0.48
CA HIS A 132 24.91 12.50 -1.16
C HIS A 132 26.24 12.54 -1.92
N PRO A 133 27.40 12.14 -1.34
CA PRO A 133 28.68 12.12 -2.07
C PRO A 133 28.67 11.15 -3.25
N LEU A 134 28.00 10.01 -3.12
CA LEU A 134 27.87 9.01 -4.18
C LEU A 134 27.06 9.55 -5.34
N ASN A 135 25.95 10.23 -5.05
CA ASN A 135 25.08 10.84 -6.06
C ASN A 135 25.79 11.99 -6.79
N ILE A 136 26.54 12.83 -6.08
CA ILE A 136 27.36 13.89 -6.71
C ILE A 136 28.41 13.26 -7.63
N ARG A 137 29.17 12.26 -7.15
CA ARG A 137 30.18 11.58 -7.96
C ARG A 137 29.58 10.96 -9.21
N LYS A 138 28.42 10.31 -9.08
CA LYS A 138 27.70 9.72 -10.22
C LYS A 138 27.31 10.78 -11.24
N PHE A 139 26.70 11.89 -10.81
CA PHE A 139 26.32 12.99 -11.68
C PHE A 139 27.50 13.59 -12.45
N LEU A 140 28.66 13.75 -11.78
CA LEU A 140 29.90 14.26 -12.39
C LEU A 140 30.61 13.28 -13.32
N LEU A 141 30.25 11.99 -13.30
CA LEU A 141 30.80 10.97 -14.20
C LEU A 141 29.88 10.69 -15.39
N GLU A 142 28.58 10.99 -15.25
CA GLU A 142 27.56 10.83 -16.29
C GLU A 142 27.40 12.07 -17.18
N ASN A 143 27.98 13.21 -16.79
CA ASN A 143 28.08 14.45 -17.57
C ASN A 143 29.55 14.86 -17.72
#